data_AF-A0A356NBV3-F1
#
_entry.id   AF-A0A356NBV3-F1
#
_cell.length_a   1.000
_cell.length_b   1.000
_cell.length_c   1.000
_cell.angle_alpha   90.00
_cell.angle_beta   90.00
_cell.angle_gamma   90.00
#
_symmetry.space_group_name_H-M   'P 1'
#
loop_
_entity.id
_entity.type
_entity.pdbx_description
1 polymer ?
#
loop_
_entity_poly.entity_id
_entity_poly.type
_entity_poly.pdbx_seq_one_letter_code
_entity_poly.pdbx_strand_id
1 'polypeptide(L)' 'MGNAPLHDAALQGRMEIAQVLLEVGADVHAANNAGKTPLDLCPAARPWEHG' A
#
# COMPACT_ATOMS: atom_id res chain seq x y z
N MET A 1 -9.78 -10.18 7.06
CA MET A 1 -9.65 -8.72 6.80
C MET A 1 -8.38 -8.29 7.51
N GLY A 2 -7.27 -8.10 6.78
CA GLY A 2 -5.94 -7.82 7.34
C GLY A 2 -5.24 -6.67 6.62
N ASN A 3 -6.02 -5.77 6.02
CA ASN A 3 -5.50 -4.58 5.34
C ASN A 3 -5.17 -3.53 6.41
N ALA A 4 -3.92 -3.10 6.43
CA ALA A 4 -3.55 -1.89 7.16
C ALA A 4 -4.18 -0.66 6.50
N PRO A 5 -4.37 0.47 7.20
CA PRO A 5 -4.96 1.69 6.63
C PRO A 5 -4.25 2.15 5.34
N LEU A 6 -2.95 1.89 5.24
CA LEU A 6 -2.13 2.20 4.07
C LEU A 6 -2.51 1.35 2.84
N HIS A 7 -2.98 0.12 3.02
CA HIS A 7 -3.48 -0.74 1.94
C HIS A 7 -4.74 -0.14 1.31
N ASP A 8 -5.70 0.32 2.12
CA ASP A 8 -6.92 0.95 1.61
C ASP A 8 -6.63 2.29 0.94
N ALA A 9 -5.73 3.10 1.51
CA ALA A 9 -5.27 4.34 0.88
C ALA A 9 -4.63 4.08 -0.50
N ALA A 10 -3.76 3.07 -0.60
CA ALA A 10 -3.10 2.68 -1.83
C ALA A 10 -4.06 2.10 -2.87
N LEU A 11 -4.97 1.20 -2.46
CA LEU A 11 -6.00 0.62 -3.32
C LEU A 11 -6.90 1.70 -3.94
N GLN A 12 -7.15 2.76 -3.18
CA GLN A 12 -8.01 3.88 -3.59
C GLN A 12 -7.23 4.99 -4.31
N GLY A 13 -5.91 4.85 -4.49
CA GLY A 13 -5.05 5.87 -5.10
C GLY A 13 -5.01 7.18 -4.32
N ARG A 14 -5.34 7.18 -3.02
CA ARG A 14 -5.38 8.38 -2.17
C ARG A 14 -3.98 8.70 -1.64
N MET A 15 -3.18 9.32 -2.50
CA MET A 15 -1.79 9.69 -2.19
C MET A 15 -1.65 10.58 -0.96
N GLU A 16 -2.54 11.56 -0.75
CA GLU A 16 -2.52 12.41 0.46
C GLU A 16 -2.75 11.60 1.74
N ILE A 17 -3.69 10.65 1.73
CA ILE A 17 -3.93 9.78 2.89
C ILE A 17 -2.75 8.85 3.11
N ALA A 18 -2.17 8.31 2.03
CA ALA A 18 -0.97 7.49 2.12
C ALA A 18 0.20 8.28 2.71
N GLN A 19 0.42 9.54 2.28
CA GLN A 19 1.46 10.41 2.84
C GLN A 19 1.27 10.67 4.33
N VAL A 20 0.06 11.04 4.76
CA VAL A 20 -0.22 11.25 6.19
C VAL A 20 0.08 9.98 6.99
N LEU A 21 -0.37 8.82 6.51
CA LEU A 21 -0.10 7.53 7.17
C LEU A 21 1.41 7.25 7.29
N LEU A 22 2.19 7.59 6.26
CA LEU A 22 3.64 7.45 6.27
C LEU A 22 4.30 8.39 7.28
N GLU A 23 3.82 9.62 7.39
CA GLU A 23 4.32 10.59 8.38
C GLU A 23 4.06 10.13 9.82
N VAL A 24 2.97 9.40 10.07
CA VAL A 24 2.70 8.81 11.39
C VAL A 24 3.50 7.53 11.65
N GLY A 25 4.37 7.12 10.72
CA GLY A 25 5.21 5.92 10.84
C GLY A 25 4.53 4.62 10.42
N ALA A 26 3.53 4.68 9.53
CA ALA A 26 2.95 3.46 8.98
C ALA A 26 3.99 2.66 8.18
N ASP A 27 4.00 1.35 8.40
CA ASP A 27 4.91 0.45 7.72
C ASP A 27 4.47 0.22 6.27
N VAL A 28 5.29 0.71 5.33
CA VAL A 28 5.13 0.52 3.87
C VAL A 28 5.31 -0.91 3.43
N HIS A 29 5.98 -1.73 4.23
CA HIS A 29 6.30 -3.12 3.92
C HIS A 29 5.34 -4.09 4.59
N ALA A 30 4.35 -3.60 5.36
CA ALA A 30 3.36 -4.44 5.99
C ALA A 30 2.59 -5.24 4.93
N ALA A 31 2.72 -6.56 4.95
CA ALA A 31 1.94 -7.43 4.08
C ALA A 31 0.56 -7.70 4.71
N ASN A 32 -0.50 -7.61 3.92
CA ASN A 32 -1.81 -8.08 4.33
C ASN A 32 -1.90 -9.62 4.31
N ASN A 33 -3.05 -10.17 4.70
CA ASN A 33 -3.28 -11.63 4.69
C ASN A 33 -3.16 -12.29 3.29
N ALA A 34 -3.15 -11.51 2.20
CA ALA A 34 -2.90 -12.01 0.85
C ALA A 34 -1.42 -11.95 0.45
N GLY A 35 -0.52 -11.57 1.38
CA GLY A 35 0.90 -11.37 1.11
C GLY A 35 1.19 -10.12 0.27
N LYS A 36 0.23 -9.21 0.13
CA LYS A 36 0.37 -7.97 -0.65
C LYS A 36 0.74 -6.82 0.26
N THR A 37 1.69 -6.02 -0.16
CA THR A 37 2.02 -4.74 0.45
C THR A 37 1.04 -3.65 -0.02
N PRO A 38 0.99 -2.49 0.64
CA PRO A 38 0.25 -1.34 0.15
C PRO A 38 0.66 -0.95 -1.27
N LEU A 39 1.96 -1.07 -1.61
CA LEU A 39 2.45 -0.77 -2.95
C LEU A 39 1.87 -1.73 -3.99
N ASP A 40 1.75 -3.03 -3.68
CA ASP A 40 1.14 -4.03 -4.58
C ASP A 40 -0.34 -3.77 -4.89
N LEU A 41 -1.01 -2.98 -4.05
CA LEU A 41 -2.41 -2.57 -4.25
C LEU A 41 -2.53 -1.25 -5.00
N CYS A 42 -1.45 -0.50 -5.18
CA CYS A 42 -1.48 0.77 -5.87
C CYS A 42 -1.75 0.53 -7.37
N PRO A 43 -2.77 1.16 -7.98
CA PRO A 43 -3.10 0.92 -9.39
C PRO A 43 -1.98 1.34 -10.37
N ALA A 44 -1.04 2.18 -9.92
CA ALA A 44 0.16 2.55 -10.67
C ALA A 44 1.34 1.59 -10.47
N ALA A 45 1.28 0.66 -9.51
CA ALA A 45 2.27 -0.39 -9.34
C ALA A 45 2.10 -1.39 -10.49
N ARG A 46 2.73 -1.06 -11.61
CA ARG A 46 2.85 -1.96 -12.76
C ARG A 46 3.63 -3.19 -12.30
N PRO A 47 3.07 -4.40 -12.39
CA PRO A 47 3.75 -5.62 -11.98
C PRO A 47 4.75 -6.06 -13.06
N TRP A 48 5.82 -5.30 -13.33
CA TRP A 48 6.70 -5.60 -14.47
C TRP A 48 8.21 -5.28 -14.31
N GLU A 49 8.76 -5.19 -13.09
CA GLU A 49 10.23 -5.03 -12.91
C GLU A 49 10.87 -6.28 -12.26
N HIS A 50 10.55 -7.47 -12.77
CA HIS A 50 11.43 -8.63 -12.66
C HIS A 50 11.44 -9.34 -14.02
N GLY A 51 12.56 -9.17 -14.73
CA GLY A 51 13.01 -10.12 -15.74
C GLY A 51 13.61 -11.37 -15.10
#